data_AF-A0A920S2A1-F1
#
_entry.id   AF-A0A920S2A1-F1
#
_cell.length_a   1.000
_cell.length_b   1.000
_cell.length_c   1.000
_cell.angle_alpha   90.00
_cell.angle_beta   90.00
_cell.angle_gamma   90.00
#
_symmetry.space_group_name_H-M   'P 1'
#
loop_
_entity.id
_entity.type
_entity.pdbx_description
1 polymer ?
#
loop_
_entity_poly.entity_id
_entity_poly.type
_entity_poly.pdbx_seq_one_letter_code
_entity_poly.pdbx_strand_id
1 'polypeptide(L)'
;MIVATPHFQHTTLGIAALKAGLHVMWKKPISAHKADAERLIAAANARPELTFSGMFQMRVEPRYQKLRKLVRDGELGDLIRVIWIMTDWFRAEAYYQSSDWRATWKGEGGGVLLNQCLHQLDALQ
;
A
#
# COMPACT_ATOMS: atom_id res chain seq x y z
N MET A 1 8.35 -14.62 0.42
CA MET A 1 7.29 -14.60 1.44
C MET A 1 6.28 -13.51 1.13
N ILE A 2 4.99 -13.80 1.27
CA ILE A 2 3.92 -12.81 1.20
C ILE A 2 3.43 -12.51 2.62
N VAL A 3 3.46 -11.25 3.03
CA VAL A 3 2.95 -10.79 4.33
C VAL A 3 1.54 -10.23 4.11
N ALA A 4 0.52 -11.01 4.45
CA ALA A 4 -0.90 -10.65 4.28
C ALA A 4 -1.66 -10.73 5.61
N THR A 5 -1.03 -10.23 6.67
CA THR A 5 -1.54 -10.21 8.04
C THR A 5 -2.15 -8.84 8.39
N PRO A 6 -2.68 -8.61 9.60
CA PRO A 6 -3.07 -7.27 10.02
C PRO A 6 -1.91 -6.27 9.99
N HIS A 7 -2.21 -4.98 9.77
CA HIS A 7 -1.22 -3.93 9.46
C HIS A 7 -0.07 -3.85 10.47
N PHE A 8 -0.38 -3.99 11.76
CA PHE A 8 0.59 -3.91 12.86
C PHE A 8 1.61 -5.06 12.88
N GLN A 9 1.36 -6.15 12.16
CA GLN A 9 2.28 -7.30 12.09
C GLN A 9 3.27 -7.21 10.92
N HIS A 10 3.03 -6.32 9.94
CA HIS A 10 3.80 -6.27 8.71
C HIS A 10 5.30 -6.02 8.95
N THR A 11 5.64 -5.06 9.81
CA THR A 11 7.03 -4.70 10.10
C THR A 11 7.80 -5.86 10.71
N THR A 12 7.28 -6.47 11.78
CA THR A 12 7.97 -7.55 12.50
C THR A 12 8.16 -8.78 11.60
N LEU A 13 7.11 -9.20 10.89
CA LEU A 13 7.17 -10.36 9.99
C LEU A 13 8.05 -10.08 8.77
N GLY A 14 7.98 -8.88 8.19
CA GLY A 14 8.80 -8.48 7.04
C GLY A 14 10.29 -8.47 7.39
N ILE A 15 10.66 -7.89 8.55
CA ILE A 15 12.05 -7.89 9.01
C ILE A 15 12.53 -9.33 9.27
N ALA A 16 11.72 -10.17 9.91
CA ALA A 16 12.07 -11.56 10.17
C ALA A 16 12.32 -12.34 8.85
N ALA A 17 11.46 -12.13 7.85
CA ALA A 17 11.58 -12.76 6.55
C ALA A 17 12.84 -12.31 5.79
N LEU A 18 13.15 -11.02 5.80
CA LEU A 18 14.39 -10.48 5.21
C LEU A 18 15.63 -11.03 5.92
N LYS A 19 15.62 -11.12 7.26
CA LYS A 19 16.71 -11.75 8.02
C LYS A 19 16.90 -13.22 7.67
N ALA A 20 15.81 -13.93 7.40
CA ALA A 20 15.83 -15.31 6.93
C ALA A 20 16.28 -15.47 5.45
N GLY A 21 16.62 -14.39 4.75
CA GLY A 21 17.09 -14.46 3.36
C GLY A 21 15.98 -14.62 2.33
N LEU A 22 14.74 -14.25 2.67
CA LEU A 22 13.59 -14.38 1.77
C LEU A 22 13.29 -13.06 1.05
N HIS A 23 12.94 -13.13 -0.24
CA HIS A 23 12.24 -12.03 -0.91
C HIS A 23 10.92 -11.75 -0.17
N VAL A 24 10.54 -10.48 -0.02
CA VAL A 24 9.34 -10.08 0.73
C VAL A 24 8.40 -9.24 -0.13
N MET A 25 7.14 -9.66 -0.17
CA MET A 25 6.03 -8.87 -0.69
C MET A 25 5.00 -8.64 0.42
N TRP A 26 4.71 -7.39 0.80
CA TRP A 26 3.74 -7.07 1.84
C TRP A 26 2.41 -6.55 1.25
N LYS A 27 1.29 -6.89 1.89
CA LYS A 27 0.01 -6.23 1.63
C LYS A 27 0.04 -4.83 2.20
N LYS A 28 -0.54 -3.88 1.50
CA LYS A 28 -0.67 -2.51 1.99
C LYS A 28 -1.42 -2.40 3.33
N PRO A 29 -1.18 -1.32 4.10
CA PRO A 29 -0.04 -0.40 4.03
C PRO A 29 1.25 -1.07 4.53
N ILE A 30 2.43 -0.48 4.29
CA ILE A 30 3.72 -1.06 4.72
C ILE A 30 3.78 -1.24 6.23
N SER A 31 3.22 -0.27 6.95
CA SER A 31 3.02 -0.26 8.38
C SER A 31 1.98 0.81 8.73
N ALA A 32 1.43 0.74 9.94
CA ALA A 32 0.56 1.77 10.49
C ALA A 32 1.35 3.03 10.96
N HIS A 33 2.66 2.88 11.22
CA HIS A 33 3.50 3.96 11.74
C HIS A 33 4.73 4.21 10.86
N LYS A 34 5.07 5.49 10.64
CA LYS A 34 6.22 5.90 9.81
C LYS A 34 7.54 5.28 10.29
N ALA A 35 7.82 5.36 11.58
CA ALA A 35 9.06 4.81 12.15
C ALA A 35 9.19 3.30 11.88
N ASP A 36 8.08 2.57 11.92
CA ASP A 36 8.03 1.13 11.68
C ASP A 36 8.21 0.78 10.20
N ALA A 37 7.69 1.62 9.31
CA ALA A 37 7.96 1.54 7.88
C ALA A 37 9.45 1.78 7.59
N GLU A 38 10.05 2.81 8.18
CA GLU A 38 11.47 3.14 8.03
C GLU A 38 12.37 2.00 8.52
N ARG A 39 12.02 1.36 9.65
CA ARG A 39 12.73 0.16 10.14
C ARG A 39 12.68 -1.00 9.17
N LEU A 40 11.51 -1.27 8.56
CA LEU A 40 11.38 -2.34 7.57
C LEU A 40 12.16 -2.02 6.28
N ILE A 41 12.10 -0.78 5.80
CA ILE A 41 12.86 -0.33 4.63
C ILE A 41 14.36 -0.44 4.88
N ALA A 42 14.84 -0.03 6.06
CA ALA A 42 16.25 -0.17 6.43
C ALA A 42 16.70 -1.64 6.45
N ALA A 43 15.86 -2.56 6.96
CA ALA A 43 16.16 -3.99 6.92
C ALA A 43 16.23 -4.55 5.49
N ALA A 44 15.39 -4.05 4.57
CA ALA A 44 15.42 -4.42 3.16
C ALA A 44 16.69 -3.88 2.48
N ASN A 45 17.04 -2.61 2.73
CA ASN A 45 18.24 -1.99 2.17
C ASN A 45 19.54 -2.67 2.63
N ALA A 46 19.56 -3.28 3.81
CA ALA A 46 20.69 -4.07 4.29
C ALA A 46 20.86 -5.42 3.55
N ARG A 47 19.90 -5.80 2.70
CA ARG A 47 19.85 -7.06 1.95
C ARG A 47 19.53 -6.78 0.47
N PRO A 48 20.39 -6.05 -0.26
CA PRO A 48 20.10 -5.58 -1.63
C PRO A 48 19.95 -6.72 -2.65
N GLU A 49 20.42 -7.92 -2.33
CA GLU A 49 20.22 -9.13 -3.13
C GLU A 49 18.78 -9.66 -3.06
N LEU A 50 18.00 -9.24 -2.05
CA LEU A 50 16.62 -9.64 -1.86
C LEU A 50 15.66 -8.62 -2.50
N THR A 51 14.60 -9.13 -3.09
CA THR A 51 13.52 -8.29 -3.62
C THR A 51 12.58 -7.93 -2.49
N PHE A 52 12.34 -6.63 -2.33
CA PHE A 52 11.39 -6.07 -1.37
C PHE A 52 10.34 -5.24 -2.11
N SER A 53 9.06 -5.59 -1.99
CA SER A 53 7.97 -4.95 -2.74
C SER A 53 6.66 -4.86 -1.95
N GLY A 54 5.81 -3.91 -2.33
CA GLY A 54 4.46 -3.73 -1.79
C GLY A 54 3.38 -4.10 -2.79
N MET A 55 2.29 -4.70 -2.33
CA MET A 55 1.14 -5.04 -3.16
C MET A 55 0.29 -3.79 -3.47
N PHE A 56 0.63 -3.11 -4.57
CA PHE A 56 -0.12 -2.00 -5.16
C PHE A 56 -0.72 -2.43 -6.50
N GLN A 57 -1.75 -3.28 -6.45
CA GLN A 57 -2.29 -3.96 -7.65
C GLN A 57 -2.81 -2.98 -8.72
N MET A 58 -3.24 -1.77 -8.34
CA MET A 58 -3.72 -0.78 -9.31
C MET A 58 -2.64 -0.35 -10.31
N ARG A 59 -1.35 -0.45 -9.95
CA ARG A 59 -0.24 -0.11 -10.87
C ARG A 59 -0.14 -1.07 -12.06
N VAL A 60 -0.69 -2.29 -11.95
CA VAL A 60 -0.66 -3.30 -13.03
C VAL A 60 -1.99 -3.44 -13.76
N GLU A 61 -3.03 -2.72 -13.32
CA GLU A 61 -4.32 -2.74 -13.98
C GLU A 61 -4.25 -1.95 -15.32
N PRO A 62 -4.74 -2.52 -16.44
CA PRO A 62 -4.56 -1.92 -17.77
C PRO A 62 -5.05 -0.47 -17.89
N ARG A 63 -6.13 -0.11 -17.18
CA ARG A 63 -6.68 1.25 -17.18
C ARG A 63 -5.69 2.28 -16.62
N TYR A 64 -5.00 1.95 -15.53
CA TYR A 64 -4.02 2.84 -14.90
C TYR A 64 -2.73 2.89 -15.70
N GLN A 65 -2.32 1.76 -16.31
CA GLN A 65 -1.17 1.75 -17.23
C GLN A 65 -1.42 2.64 -18.46
N LYS A 66 -2.62 2.58 -19.05
CA LYS A 66 -2.98 3.44 -20.17
C LYS A 66 -3.02 4.92 -19.76
N LEU A 67 -3.62 5.25 -18.61
CA LEU A 67 -3.63 6.61 -18.08
C LEU A 67 -2.19 7.14 -17.90
N ARG A 68 -1.33 6.36 -17.23
CA ARG A 68 0.09 6.71 -17.04
C ARG A 68 0.81 6.93 -18.37
N LYS A 69 0.54 6.10 -19.39
CA LYS A 69 1.11 6.26 -20.73
C LYS A 69 0.66 7.57 -21.39
N LEU A 70 -0.64 7.87 -21.41
CA LEU A 70 -1.19 9.11 -21.97
C LEU A 70 -0.54 10.36 -21.35
N VAL A 71 -0.37 10.34 -20.03
CA VAL A 71 0.29 11.44 -19.30
C VAL A 71 1.77 11.53 -19.65
N ARG A 72 2.51 10.41 -19.59
CA ARG A 72 3.96 10.41 -19.81
C ARG A 72 4.38 10.70 -21.25
N ASP A 73 3.55 10.31 -22.21
CA ASP A 73 3.81 10.53 -23.63
C ASP A 73 3.43 11.95 -24.06
N GLY A 74 2.83 12.75 -23.16
CA GLY A 74 2.39 14.11 -23.47
C GLY A 74 1.15 14.17 -24.37
N GLU A 75 0.42 13.07 -24.54
CA GLU A 75 -0.80 13.02 -25.38
C GLU A 75 -1.89 13.98 -24.87
N LEU A 76 -1.83 14.35 -23.58
CA LEU A 76 -2.77 15.29 -22.94
C LEU A 76 -2.22 16.73 -22.84
N GLY A 77 -1.00 16.99 -23.33
CA GLY A 77 -0.28 18.23 -23.08
C GLY A 77 0.11 18.41 -21.61
N ASP A 78 0.31 19.67 -21.19
CA ASP A 78 0.66 19.99 -19.81
C ASP A 78 -0.56 19.86 -18.89
N LEU A 79 -0.44 18.99 -17.89
CA LEU A 79 -1.48 18.84 -16.86
C LEU A 79 -1.46 20.04 -15.91
N ILE A 80 -2.52 20.85 -15.95
CA ILE A 80 -2.67 22.01 -15.06
C ILE A 80 -3.45 21.65 -13.79
N ARG A 81 -4.39 20.70 -13.87
CA ARG A 81 -5.25 20.31 -12.75
C ARG A 81 -5.73 18.87 -12.90
N VAL A 82 -5.78 18.15 -11.78
CA VAL A 82 -6.38 16.81 -11.68
C VAL A 82 -7.47 16.84 -10.61
N ILE A 83 -8.61 16.23 -10.91
CA ILE A 83 -9.69 15.97 -9.94
C ILE A 83 -9.92 14.46 -9.93
N TRP A 84 -9.73 13.84 -8.77
CA TRP A 84 -9.85 12.40 -8.60
C TRP A 84 -10.96 12.09 -7.60
N ILE A 85 -12.06 11.49 -8.09
CA ILE A 85 -13.25 11.20 -7.28
C ILE A 85 -13.44 9.69 -7.29
N MET A 86 -13.58 9.09 -6.10
CA MET A 86 -13.78 7.66 -5.93
C MET A 86 -15.01 7.42 -5.06
N THR A 87 -16.05 6.80 -5.63
CA THR A 87 -17.34 6.56 -4.95
C THR A 87 -17.69 5.07 -4.85
N ASP A 88 -16.90 4.18 -5.44
CA ASP A 88 -17.15 2.74 -5.54
C ASP A 88 -16.58 1.92 -4.35
N TRP A 89 -16.02 2.60 -3.35
CA TRP A 89 -15.34 1.97 -2.20
C TRP A 89 -16.17 1.93 -0.92
N PHE A 90 -17.48 1.92 -1.06
CA PHE A 90 -18.36 1.70 0.08
C PHE A 90 -18.05 0.38 0.80
N ARG A 91 -18.08 0.43 2.13
CA ARG A 91 -17.99 -0.74 3.02
C ARG A 91 -19.14 -0.66 4.00
N ALA A 92 -19.96 -1.70 4.02
CA ALA A 92 -21.08 -1.81 4.96
C ALA A 92 -20.56 -2.04 6.39
N GLU A 93 -21.41 -1.77 7.38
CA GLU A 93 -21.07 -1.98 8.81
C GLU A 93 -20.59 -3.40 9.10
N ALA A 94 -21.20 -4.41 8.47
CA ALA A 94 -20.79 -5.81 8.58
C ALA A 94 -19.31 -6.05 8.23
N TYR A 95 -18.72 -5.25 7.34
CA TYR A 95 -17.28 -5.33 7.05
C TYR A 95 -16.44 -4.89 8.26
N TYR A 96 -16.82 -3.82 8.94
CA TYR A 96 -16.09 -3.31 10.10
C TYR A 96 -16.28 -4.22 11.31
N GLN A 97 -17.48 -4.77 11.49
CA GLN A 97 -17.78 -5.76 12.53
C GLN A 97 -17.15 -7.14 12.28
N SER A 98 -16.55 -7.39 11.11
CA SER A 98 -15.93 -8.69 10.80
C SER A 98 -14.65 -8.97 11.60
N SER A 99 -14.02 -7.96 12.21
CA SER A 99 -12.84 -8.14 13.04
C SER A 99 -12.54 -6.93 13.92
N ASP A 100 -12.18 -7.17 15.18
CA ASP A 100 -11.98 -6.14 16.22
C ASP A 100 -10.91 -5.08 15.92
N TRP A 101 -10.00 -5.34 14.96
CA TRP A 101 -8.98 -4.37 14.58
C TRP A 101 -9.46 -3.36 13.54
N ARG A 102 -10.55 -3.66 12.80
CA ARG A 102 -11.07 -2.81 11.72
C ARG A 102 -11.74 -1.55 12.25
N ALA A 103 -11.68 -0.47 11.49
CA ALA A 103 -12.18 0.86 11.87
C ALA A 103 -11.72 1.38 13.25
N THR A 104 -10.65 0.82 13.82
CA THR A 104 -10.07 1.30 15.08
C THR A 104 -8.75 2.01 14.83
N TRP A 105 -8.49 3.05 15.62
CA TRP A 105 -7.21 3.76 15.59
C TRP A 105 -6.02 2.84 15.91
N LYS A 106 -6.19 1.93 16.89
CA LYS A 106 -5.14 1.01 17.33
C LYS A 106 -4.85 -0.09 16.31
N GLY A 107 -5.87 -0.59 15.61
CA GLY A 107 -5.75 -1.69 14.66
C GLY A 107 -5.40 -1.26 13.24
N GLU A 108 -6.22 -0.38 12.64
CA GLU A 108 -6.01 0.08 11.26
C GLU A 108 -4.93 1.17 11.15
N GLY A 109 -4.65 1.90 12.23
CA GLY A 109 -3.69 3.01 12.27
C GLY A 109 -4.28 4.34 11.78
N GLY A 110 -5.53 4.35 11.34
CA GLY A 110 -6.27 5.54 10.92
C GLY A 110 -7.57 5.19 10.19
N GLY A 111 -8.17 6.18 9.53
CA GLY A 111 -9.45 6.02 8.85
C GLY A 111 -9.36 5.58 7.38
N VAL A 112 -10.39 5.95 6.62
CA VAL A 112 -10.55 5.64 5.19
C VAL A 112 -9.30 5.99 4.37
N LEU A 113 -8.58 7.07 4.73
CA LEU A 113 -7.37 7.48 4.04
C LEU A 113 -6.27 6.40 4.04
N LEU A 114 -6.00 5.81 5.22
CA LEU A 114 -4.93 4.83 5.41
C LEU A 114 -5.36 3.40 5.05
N ASN A 115 -6.62 3.04 5.27
CA ASN A 115 -7.08 1.69 4.97
C ASN A 115 -7.46 1.55 3.49
N GLN A 116 -8.13 2.54 2.92
CA GLN A 116 -8.74 2.44 1.60
C GLN A 116 -7.99 3.33 0.60
N CYS A 117 -8.02 4.66 0.77
CA CYS A 117 -7.55 5.65 -0.21
C CYS A 117 -6.08 5.53 -0.62
N LEU A 118 -5.26 4.79 0.13
CA LEU A 118 -3.84 4.64 -0.16
C LEU A 118 -3.56 4.18 -1.60
N HIS A 119 -4.40 3.33 -2.23
CA HIS A 119 -4.15 2.95 -3.63
C HIS A 119 -4.44 4.10 -4.59
N GLN A 120 -5.41 4.95 -4.25
CA GLN A 120 -5.75 6.12 -5.07
C GLN A 120 -4.67 7.19 -4.93
N LEU A 121 -4.14 7.39 -3.71
CA LEU A 121 -2.99 8.24 -3.48
C LEU A 121 -1.75 7.72 -4.23
N ASP A 122 -1.49 6.43 -4.15
CA ASP A 122 -0.40 5.76 -4.88
C ASP A 122 -0.52 5.91 -6.40
N ALA A 123 -1.73 5.76 -6.95
CA ALA A 123 -1.97 5.88 -8.39
C ALA A 123 -1.84 7.33 -8.90
N LEU A 124 -1.98 8.32 -8.02
CA LEU A 124 -1.87 9.74 -8.37
C LEU A 124 -0.42 10.25 -8.35
N GLN A 125 0.51 9.52 -7.73
CA GLN A 125 1.94 9.85 -7.64
C GLN A 125 2.71 9.52 -8.93
#